data_AF-A0A4Q5WMV1-F1
#
_entry.id   AF-A0A4Q5WMV1-F1
#
_cell.length_a   1.000
_cell.length_b   1.000
_cell.length_c   1.000
_cell.angle_alpha   90.00
_cell.angle_beta   90.00
_cell.angle_gamma   90.00
#
_symmetry.space_group_name_H-M   'P 1'
#
loop_
_entity.id
_entity.type
_entity.pdbx_description
1 polymer ?
#
loop_
_entity_poly.entity_id
_entity_poly.type
_entity_poly.pdbx_seq_one_letter_code
_entity_poly.pdbx_strand_id
1 'polypeptide(L)'
;MKLARLAIASAVLMLAACEQPREPEPWQTVEITPFMGTPFMGQKDAPVVVTEYASTTCGHCRQFHEQVFPELKTKYIDTGKIRLDWVVMPTPPQPISLAGAAIARCAGEDKFFAVIDDLFKNQNVIIESGANPWRLQKQLRELGARHGLNADQVG
;
A
#
# COMPACT_ATOMS: atom_id res chain seq x y z
N MET A 1 -2.42 11.00 71.27
CA MET A 1 -3.64 11.19 70.46
C MET A 1 -3.34 12.11 69.28
N LYS A 2 -3.53 11.61 68.05
CA LYS A 2 -3.69 12.33 66.78
C LYS A 2 -2.44 12.91 66.07
N LEU A 3 -1.52 12.02 65.67
CA LEU A 3 -0.69 12.18 64.46
C LEU A 3 -1.42 11.49 63.30
N ALA A 4 -2.43 12.14 62.71
CA ALA A 4 -3.17 11.61 61.56
C ALA A 4 -3.69 12.75 60.70
N ARG A 5 -2.78 13.52 60.09
CA ARG A 5 -3.11 14.56 59.10
C ARG A 5 -1.98 14.70 58.09
N LEU A 6 -1.58 13.64 57.37
CA LEU A 6 -0.58 13.80 56.29
C LEU A 6 -0.54 12.71 55.20
N ALA A 7 -1.56 11.84 55.08
CA ALA A 7 -1.47 10.69 54.17
C ALA A 7 -2.50 10.65 53.02
N ILE A 8 -3.16 11.78 52.69
CA ILE A 8 -4.21 11.78 51.63
C ILE A 8 -3.77 12.52 50.35
N ALA A 9 -2.70 13.33 50.39
CA ALA A 9 -2.29 14.12 49.23
C ALA A 9 -1.53 13.32 48.14
N SER A 10 -1.03 12.11 48.44
CA SER A 10 -0.07 11.43 47.55
C SER A 10 -0.70 10.46 46.54
N ALA A 11 -2.00 10.13 46.65
CA ALA A 11 -2.63 9.13 45.78
C ALA A 11 -3.13 9.69 44.44
N VAL A 12 -3.28 11.02 44.31
CA VAL A 12 -3.84 11.64 43.10
C VAL A 12 -2.80 11.78 41.97
N LEU A 13 -1.50 11.77 42.28
CA LEU A 13 -0.44 11.91 41.27
C LEU A 13 -0.19 10.65 40.42
N MET A 14 -0.68 9.48 40.82
CA MET A 14 -0.39 8.22 40.11
C MET A 14 -1.38 7.89 38.97
N LEU A 15 -2.54 8.58 38.87
CA LEU A 15 -3.51 8.33 37.80
C LEU A 15 -3.25 9.15 36.51
N ALA A 16 -2.33 10.10 36.52
CA ALA A 16 -2.08 10.98 35.38
C ALA A 16 -1.05 10.42 34.36
N ALA A 17 -0.48 9.24 34.62
CA ALA A 17 0.64 8.71 33.84
C ALA A 17 0.25 7.80 32.65
N CYS A 18 -1.01 7.40 32.50
CA CYS A 18 -1.40 6.43 31.46
C CYS A 18 -1.89 7.04 30.14
N GLU A 19 -2.10 8.35 30.05
CA GLU A 19 -2.66 8.98 28.85
C GLU A 19 -1.83 10.22 28.47
N GLN A 20 -0.55 10.03 28.10
CA GLN A 20 0.15 11.10 27.39
C GLN A 20 -0.50 11.24 26.01
N PRO A 21 -1.04 12.42 25.64
CA PRO A 21 -1.51 12.65 24.28
C PRO A 21 -0.35 12.37 23.33
N ARG A 22 -0.50 11.37 22.48
CA ARG A 22 0.47 11.13 21.40
C ARG A 22 0.40 12.35 20.50
N GLU A 23 1.39 13.23 20.60
CA GLU A 23 1.55 14.30 19.62
C GLU A 23 1.70 13.61 18.25
N PRO A 24 0.86 13.96 17.26
CA PRO A 24 1.01 13.39 15.93
C PRO A 24 2.39 13.81 15.41
N GLU A 25 3.16 12.82 14.96
CA GLU A 25 4.44 13.09 14.31
C GLU A 25 4.23 14.12 13.19
N PRO A 26 5.10 15.13 13.06
CA PRO A 26 4.95 16.16 12.07
C PRO A 26 4.91 15.53 10.68
N TRP A 27 3.88 15.91 9.91
CA TRP A 27 3.68 15.42 8.54
C TRP A 27 4.95 15.64 7.73
N GLN A 28 5.52 14.54 7.23
CA GLN A 28 6.62 14.61 6.28
C GLN A 28 6.07 15.20 4.98
N THR A 29 6.64 16.31 4.54
CA THR A 29 6.36 16.85 3.20
C THR A 29 6.97 15.92 2.18
N VAL A 30 6.16 15.05 1.59
CA VAL A 30 6.55 14.32 0.38
C VAL A 30 6.42 15.30 -0.77
N GLU A 31 7.49 15.47 -1.56
CA GLU A 31 7.44 16.27 -2.77
C GLU A 31 6.38 15.66 -3.71
N ILE A 32 5.26 16.36 -3.89
CA ILE A 32 4.22 15.98 -4.84
C ILE A 32 4.77 16.30 -6.23
N THR A 33 5.54 15.38 -6.79
CA THR A 33 5.84 15.42 -8.24
C THR A 33 4.53 15.31 -9.00
N PRO A 34 4.40 15.96 -10.18
CA PRO A 34 3.15 15.98 -10.92
C PRO A 34 2.87 14.57 -11.45
N PHE A 35 2.18 13.75 -10.64
CA PHE A 35 2.10 12.29 -10.77
C PHE A 35 3.47 11.62 -10.51
N MET A 36 3.56 10.63 -9.61
CA MET A 36 4.82 9.95 -9.23
C MET A 36 5.42 9.07 -10.35
N GLY A 37 5.46 9.58 -11.59
CA GLY A 37 5.74 8.82 -12.80
C GLY A 37 4.64 7.81 -13.13
N THR A 38 4.76 7.22 -14.32
CA THR A 38 4.08 5.96 -14.64
C THR A 38 5.03 4.85 -14.21
N PRO A 39 4.66 4.00 -13.22
CA PRO A 39 5.49 2.87 -12.84
C PRO A 39 5.77 2.00 -14.05
N PHE A 40 7.03 1.60 -14.22
CA PHE A 40 7.43 0.79 -15.36
C PHE A 40 8.40 -0.33 -14.96
N MET A 41 8.37 -1.42 -15.73
CA MET A 41 9.30 -2.54 -15.61
C MET A 41 10.10 -2.69 -16.90
N GLY A 42 11.40 -2.93 -16.77
CA GLY A 42 12.32 -3.14 -17.88
C GLY A 42 13.31 -1.99 -18.05
N GLN A 43 14.01 -1.96 -19.18
CA GLN A 43 15.00 -0.93 -19.48
C GLN A 43 14.30 0.39 -19.82
N LYS A 44 14.79 1.51 -19.26
CA LYS A 44 14.18 2.83 -19.44
C LYS A 44 14.14 3.26 -20.92
N ASP A 45 15.14 2.84 -21.68
CA ASP A 45 15.40 3.13 -23.10
C ASP A 45 15.02 1.97 -24.04
N ALA A 46 14.22 0.99 -23.57
CA ALA A 46 13.73 -0.09 -24.43
C ALA A 46 13.03 0.49 -25.68
N PRO A 47 13.24 -0.10 -26.88
CA PRO A 47 12.79 0.48 -28.15
C PRO A 47 11.27 0.46 -28.33
N VAL A 48 10.54 -0.33 -27.54
CA VAL A 48 9.09 -0.44 -27.56
C VAL A 48 8.54 -0.29 -26.15
N VAL A 49 7.49 0.53 -26.01
CA VAL A 49 6.75 0.70 -24.76
C VAL A 49 5.39 0.02 -24.90
N VAL A 50 5.09 -0.89 -23.99
CA VAL A 50 3.76 -1.50 -23.84
C VAL A 50 3.12 -0.86 -22.62
N THR A 51 1.94 -0.27 -22.76
CA THR A 51 1.21 0.32 -21.64
C THR A 51 0.02 -0.57 -21.27
N GLU A 52 0.04 -1.10 -20.05
CA GLU A 52 -1.08 -1.83 -19.47
C GLU A 52 -1.95 -0.86 -18.66
N TYR A 53 -3.22 -0.74 -19.04
CA TYR A 53 -4.24 -0.09 -18.24
C TYR A 53 -4.92 -1.14 -17.37
N ALA A 54 -4.68 -1.10 -16.07
CA ALA A 54 -5.06 -2.18 -15.18
C ALA A 54 -5.68 -1.69 -13.87
N SER A 55 -6.41 -2.62 -13.25
CA SER A 55 -7.05 -2.44 -11.96
C SER A 55 -6.69 -3.60 -11.05
N THR A 56 -6.37 -3.28 -9.80
CA THR A 56 -6.09 -4.29 -8.76
C THR A 56 -7.34 -5.12 -8.43
N THR A 57 -8.55 -4.66 -8.79
CA THR A 57 -9.81 -5.39 -8.61
C THR A 57 -10.31 -6.11 -9.88
N CYS A 58 -9.63 -5.95 -11.02
CA CYS A 58 -10.06 -6.58 -12.27
C CYS A 58 -9.58 -8.04 -12.35
N GLY A 59 -10.52 -8.97 -12.48
CA GLY A 59 -10.22 -10.40 -12.65
C GLY A 59 -9.46 -10.72 -13.94
N HIS A 60 -9.71 -9.99 -15.04
CA HIS A 60 -8.97 -10.18 -16.29
C HIS A 60 -7.53 -9.67 -16.18
N CYS A 61 -7.29 -8.58 -15.44
CA CYS A 61 -5.93 -8.11 -15.16
C CYS A 61 -5.16 -9.14 -14.33
N ARG A 62 -5.82 -9.74 -13.33
CA ARG A 62 -5.25 -10.86 -12.57
C ARG A 62 -4.93 -12.05 -13.48
N GLN A 63 -5.85 -12.44 -14.35
CA GLN A 63 -5.63 -13.54 -15.28
C GLN A 63 -4.43 -13.27 -16.21
N PHE A 64 -4.33 -12.06 -16.76
CA PHE A 64 -3.17 -11.64 -17.55
C PHE A 64 -1.87 -11.74 -16.73
N HIS A 65 -1.87 -11.23 -15.49
CA HIS A 65 -0.73 -11.26 -14.58
C HIS A 65 -0.26 -12.70 -14.27
N GLU A 66 -1.20 -13.63 -14.10
CA GLU A 66 -0.89 -15.02 -13.78
C GLU A 66 -0.48 -15.85 -15.00
N GLN A 67 -1.08 -15.60 -16.18
CA GLN A 67 -0.98 -16.50 -17.33
C GLN A 67 -0.13 -15.97 -18.48
N VAL A 68 -0.09 -14.65 -18.68
CA VAL A 68 0.56 -14.03 -19.86
C VAL A 68 1.81 -13.26 -19.45
N PHE A 69 1.73 -12.50 -18.36
CA PHE A 69 2.82 -11.66 -17.88
C PHE A 69 4.14 -12.40 -17.64
N PRO A 70 4.20 -13.63 -17.09
CA PRO A 70 5.48 -14.32 -16.88
C PRO A 70 6.24 -14.60 -18.19
N GLU A 71 5.52 -14.97 -19.24
CA GLU A 71 6.09 -15.20 -20.57
C GLU A 71 6.49 -13.88 -21.23
N LEU A 72 5.62 -12.85 -21.15
CA LEU A 72 5.92 -11.50 -21.65
C LEU A 72 7.19 -10.95 -21.00
N LYS A 73 7.30 -11.07 -19.68
CA LYS A 73 8.44 -10.62 -18.89
C LYS A 73 9.72 -11.31 -19.34
N THR A 74 9.72 -12.64 -19.34
CA THR A 74 10.91 -13.44 -19.68
C THR A 74 11.37 -13.21 -21.12
N LYS A 75 10.44 -13.16 -22.09
CA LYS A 75 10.80 -13.09 -23.52
C LYS A 75 11.13 -11.68 -23.98
N TYR A 76 10.56 -10.65 -23.37
CA TYR A 76 10.58 -9.28 -23.90
C TYR A 76 11.06 -8.21 -22.91
N ILE A 77 10.63 -8.25 -21.64
CA ILE A 77 11.01 -7.23 -20.66
C ILE A 77 12.46 -7.47 -20.20
N ASP A 78 12.75 -8.69 -19.75
CA ASP A 78 14.06 -9.07 -19.21
C ASP A 78 15.16 -9.07 -20.28
N THR A 79 14.78 -9.20 -21.54
CA THR A 79 15.69 -9.11 -22.70
C THR A 79 15.87 -7.68 -23.23
N GLY A 80 15.25 -6.68 -22.59
CA GLY A 80 15.35 -5.27 -22.96
C GLY A 80 14.61 -4.89 -24.24
N LYS A 81 13.80 -5.79 -24.81
CA LYS A 81 13.04 -5.52 -26.05
C LYS A 81 11.87 -4.59 -25.81
N ILE A 82 11.23 -4.68 -24.64
CA ILE A 82 10.13 -3.79 -24.26
C ILE A 82 10.32 -3.25 -22.85
N ARG A 83 9.69 -2.10 -22.61
CA ARG A 83 9.36 -1.59 -21.27
C ARG A 83 7.84 -1.72 -21.07
N LEU A 84 7.42 -2.21 -19.91
CA LEU A 84 6.01 -2.29 -19.54
C LEU A 84 5.67 -1.13 -18.60
N ASP A 85 4.84 -0.21 -19.07
CA ASP A 85 4.29 0.90 -18.28
C ASP A 85 2.94 0.45 -17.68
N TRP A 86 2.69 0.74 -16.40
CA TRP A 86 1.46 0.34 -15.71
C TRP A 86 0.64 1.57 -15.31
N VAL A 87 -0.59 1.66 -15.83
CA VAL A 87 -1.50 2.80 -15.62
C VAL A 87 -2.74 2.36 -14.88
N VAL A 88 -3.09 3.11 -13.83
CA VAL A 88 -4.29 2.86 -13.02
C VAL A 88 -5.55 3.12 -13.87
N MET A 89 -6.37 2.09 -14.05
CA MET A 89 -7.71 2.17 -14.64
C MET A 89 -8.73 1.57 -13.66
N PRO A 90 -9.35 2.36 -12.76
CA PRO A 90 -10.14 1.81 -11.66
C PRO A 90 -11.40 1.09 -12.14
N THR A 91 -11.50 -0.21 -11.85
CA THR A 91 -12.73 -1.01 -12.04
C THR A 91 -13.48 -1.19 -10.73
N PRO A 92 -14.80 -1.49 -10.76
CA PRO A 92 -15.55 -1.82 -9.55
C PRO A 92 -14.91 -2.97 -8.74
N PRO A 93 -14.91 -2.91 -7.39
CA PRO A 93 -15.24 -1.74 -6.56
C PRO A 93 -14.12 -0.67 -6.63
N GLN A 94 -14.43 0.51 -7.17
CA GLN A 94 -13.42 1.53 -7.48
C GLN A 94 -12.61 2.02 -6.27
N PRO A 95 -13.20 2.22 -5.06
CA PRO A 95 -12.43 2.63 -3.90
C PRO A 95 -11.34 1.63 -3.50
N ILE A 96 -11.63 0.33 -3.63
CA ILE A 96 -10.67 -0.74 -3.34
C ILE A 96 -9.57 -0.76 -4.40
N SER A 97 -9.95 -0.57 -5.68
CA SER A 97 -9.00 -0.48 -6.78
C SER A 97 -7.97 0.62 -6.56
N LEU A 98 -8.46 1.82 -6.24
CA LEU A 98 -7.64 2.99 -5.95
C LEU A 98 -6.77 2.80 -4.70
N ALA A 99 -7.31 2.20 -3.64
CA ALA A 99 -6.55 1.92 -2.42
C ALA A 99 -5.39 0.95 -2.69
N GLY A 100 -5.62 -0.13 -3.44
CA GLY A 100 -4.57 -1.06 -3.85
C GLY A 100 -3.48 -0.38 -4.69
N ALA A 101 -3.88 0.44 -5.67
CA ALA A 101 -2.92 1.19 -6.49
C ALA A 101 -2.13 2.22 -5.67
N ALA A 102 -2.76 2.87 -4.69
CA ALA A 102 -2.10 3.79 -3.78
C ALA A 102 -1.04 3.10 -2.93
N ILE A 103 -1.32 1.89 -2.43
CA ILE A 103 -0.36 1.11 -1.63
C ILE A 103 0.84 0.69 -2.47
N ALA A 104 0.62 0.23 -3.71
CA ALA A 104 1.71 -0.08 -4.63
C ALA A 104 2.61 1.14 -4.89
N ARG A 105 2.00 2.31 -5.04
CA ARG A 105 2.71 3.58 -5.19
C ARG A 105 3.48 4.01 -3.94
N CYS A 106 2.91 3.84 -2.75
CA CYS A 106 3.57 4.19 -1.49
C CYS A 106 4.85 3.35 -1.27
N ALA A 107 4.92 2.14 -1.83
CA ALA A 107 6.09 1.27 -1.74
C ALA A 107 7.29 1.74 -2.58
N GLY A 108 7.10 2.73 -3.45
CA GLY A 108 8.13 3.26 -4.34
C GLY A 108 8.32 2.44 -5.62
N GLU A 109 9.07 2.99 -6.57
CA GLU A 109 9.27 2.41 -7.90
C GLU A 109 9.83 0.98 -7.86
N ASP A 110 10.84 0.74 -7.01
CA ASP A 110 11.54 -0.55 -6.89
C ASP A 110 10.62 -1.69 -6.43
N LYS A 111 9.57 -1.37 -5.67
CA LYS A 111 8.67 -2.36 -5.06
C LYS A 111 7.27 -2.35 -5.66
N PHE A 112 6.97 -1.40 -6.53
CA PHE A 112 5.64 -1.22 -7.13
C PHE A 112 5.08 -2.55 -7.67
N PHE A 113 5.84 -3.23 -8.54
CA PHE A 113 5.38 -4.46 -9.17
C PHE A 113 5.35 -5.67 -8.22
N ALA A 114 6.16 -5.66 -7.15
CA ALA A 114 6.07 -6.68 -6.10
C ALA A 114 4.76 -6.53 -5.29
N VAL A 115 4.33 -5.30 -5.04
CA VAL A 115 3.03 -5.03 -4.42
C VAL A 115 1.88 -5.41 -5.35
N ILE A 116 1.97 -5.07 -6.64
CA ILE A 116 0.96 -5.48 -7.64
C ILE A 116 0.80 -7.01 -7.70
N ASP A 117 1.92 -7.75 -7.70
CA ASP A 117 1.90 -9.20 -7.65
C ASP A 117 1.19 -9.75 -6.40
N ASP A 118 1.48 -9.19 -5.23
CA ASP A 118 0.85 -9.57 -3.96
C ASP A 118 -0.65 -9.22 -3.94
N LEU A 119 -1.03 -8.05 -4.48
CA LEU A 119 -2.42 -7.64 -4.63
C LEU A 119 -3.19 -8.61 -5.53
N PHE A 120 -2.60 -9.04 -6.66
CA PHE A 120 -3.27 -10.01 -7.54
C PHE A 120 -3.37 -11.41 -6.92
N LYS A 121 -2.33 -11.88 -6.21
CA LYS A 121 -2.38 -13.13 -5.44
C LYS A 121 -3.49 -13.13 -4.40
N ASN A 122 -3.73 -11.98 -3.76
CA ASN A 122 -4.73 -11.82 -2.71
C ASN A 122 -6.02 -11.11 -3.16
N GLN A 123 -6.26 -10.99 -4.48
CA GLN A 123 -7.29 -10.11 -5.03
C GLN A 123 -8.68 -10.38 -4.43
N ASN A 124 -9.10 -11.64 -4.35
CA ASN A 124 -10.41 -12.00 -3.81
C ASN A 124 -10.53 -11.62 -2.33
N VAL A 125 -9.50 -11.93 -1.54
CA VAL A 125 -9.47 -11.61 -0.09
C VAL A 125 -9.60 -10.11 0.13
N ILE A 126 -8.92 -9.29 -0.67
CA ILE A 126 -8.97 -7.83 -0.59
C ILE A 126 -10.35 -7.30 -0.98
N ILE A 127 -10.91 -7.75 -2.11
CA ILE A 127 -12.24 -7.34 -2.58
C ILE A 127 -13.32 -7.71 -1.56
N GLU A 128 -13.32 -8.95 -1.08
CA GLU A 128 -14.28 -9.44 -0.09
C GLU A 128 -14.15 -8.73 1.26
N SER A 129 -12.94 -8.31 1.62
CA SER A 129 -12.71 -7.53 2.84
C SER A 129 -13.37 -6.15 2.77
N GLY A 130 -13.69 -5.64 1.57
CA GLY A 130 -14.39 -4.39 1.36
C GLY A 130 -15.79 -4.31 1.98
N ALA A 131 -16.40 -5.44 2.36
CA ALA A 131 -17.66 -5.46 3.09
C ALA A 131 -17.54 -4.90 4.53
N ASN A 132 -16.32 -4.81 5.08
CA ASN A 132 -16.05 -4.24 6.39
C ASN A 132 -14.80 -3.33 6.33
N PRO A 133 -14.94 -2.01 6.57
CA PRO A 133 -13.83 -1.08 6.46
C PRO A 133 -12.61 -1.45 7.32
N TRP A 134 -12.83 -1.94 8.54
CA TRP A 134 -11.75 -2.36 9.44
C TRP A 134 -11.02 -3.59 8.93
N ARG A 135 -11.75 -4.54 8.34
CA ARG A 135 -11.15 -5.74 7.73
C ARG A 135 -10.32 -5.37 6.51
N LEU A 136 -10.86 -4.51 5.63
CA LEU A 136 -10.13 -4.02 4.46
C LEU A 136 -8.85 -3.30 4.89
N GLN A 137 -8.96 -2.34 5.82
CA GLN A 137 -7.82 -1.61 6.32
C GLN A 137 -6.75 -2.54 6.92
N LYS A 138 -7.16 -3.53 7.71
CA LYS A 138 -6.24 -4.55 8.24
C LYS A 138 -5.51 -5.30 7.12
N GLN A 139 -6.23 -5.80 6.11
CA GLN A 139 -5.62 -6.53 4.99
C GLN A 139 -4.64 -5.66 4.20
N LEU A 140 -5.01 -4.41 3.94
CA LEU A 140 -4.16 -3.46 3.23
C LEU A 140 -2.89 -3.12 4.03
N ARG A 141 -3.00 -2.90 5.35
CA ARG A 141 -1.86 -2.68 6.25
C ARG A 141 -0.93 -3.88 6.31
N GLU A 142 -1.48 -5.09 6.45
CA GLU A 142 -0.70 -6.34 6.45
C GLU A 142 0.02 -6.56 5.11
N LEU A 143 -0.62 -6.22 3.99
CA LEU A 143 -0.02 -6.29 2.67
C LEU A 143 1.10 -5.25 2.54
N GLY A 144 0.85 -3.98 2.85
CA GLY A 144 1.86 -2.94 2.81
C GLY A 144 3.08 -3.26 3.69
N ALA A 145 2.86 -3.80 4.89
CA ALA A 145 3.93 -4.19 5.81
C ALA A 145 4.88 -5.26 5.21
N ARG A 146 4.37 -6.22 4.42
CA ARG A 146 5.22 -7.20 3.71
C ARG A 146 6.19 -6.55 2.73
N HIS A 147 5.84 -5.36 2.23
CA HIS A 147 6.67 -4.57 1.31
C HIS A 147 7.42 -3.43 2.02
N GLY A 148 7.42 -3.41 3.36
CA GLY A 148 8.16 -2.45 4.17
C GLY A 148 7.46 -1.11 4.37
N LEU A 149 6.15 -1.04 4.14
CA LEU A 149 5.36 0.13 4.51
C LEU A 149 5.01 0.11 6.00
N ASN A 150 5.04 1.28 6.63
CA ASN A 150 4.58 1.46 7.99
C ASN A 150 3.08 1.81 8.04
N ALA A 151 2.56 1.93 9.26
CA ALA A 151 1.15 2.23 9.50
C ALA A 151 0.72 3.59 8.93
N ASP A 152 1.61 4.58 8.91
CA ASP A 152 1.30 5.94 8.47
C ASP A 152 1.23 6.04 6.94
N GLN A 153 1.92 5.14 6.24
CA GLN A 153 1.93 5.07 4.77
C GLN A 153 0.71 4.35 4.16
N VAL A 154 -0.06 3.59 4.96
CA VAL A 154 -1.17 2.75 4.45
C VAL A 154 -2.55 3.25 4.90
N GLY A 155 -2.62 4.19 5.86
CA GLY A 155 -3.87 4.80 6.32
C GLY A 155 -4.64 3.98 7.34
#